data_AF-W1X5E7-F1
#
_entry.id   AF-W1X5E7-F1
#
_cell.length_a   1.000
_cell.length_b   1.000
_cell.length_c   1.000
_cell.angle_alpha   90.00
_cell.angle_beta   90.00
_cell.angle_gamma   90.00
#
_symmetry.space_group_name_H-M   'P 1'
#
loop_
_entity.id
_entity.type
_entity.pdbx_description
1 polymer ?
#
loop_
_entity_poly.entity_id
_entity_poly.type
_entity_poly.pdbx_seq_one_letter_code
_entity_poly.pdbx_strand_id
1 'polypeptide(L)'
;TTGVLLIIYWIALLLIQKGIMDNYTLRIVKQIGIFMIAALGLNLILGFTGQLTMGHAAFMSIGAYGSAVMTQNFNMPFAVSLVMGTVLSCIMAALIGYPI
;
A
#
# COMPACT_ATOMS: atom_id res chain seq x y z
N THR A 1 -0.23 -11.30 -22.62
CA THR A 1 0.27 -10.89 -21.28
C THR A 1 -0.85 -10.42 -20.37
N THR A 2 -1.79 -9.59 -20.83
CA THR A 2 -3.01 -9.18 -20.08
C THR A 2 -3.89 -10.35 -19.64
N GLY A 3 -4.02 -11.39 -20.46
CA GLY A 3 -4.80 -12.60 -20.10
C GLY A 3 -4.22 -13.40 -18.93
N VAL A 4 -2.89 -13.42 -18.76
CA VAL A 4 -2.23 -14.12 -17.65
C VAL A 4 -2.48 -13.39 -16.32
N LEU A 5 -2.49 -12.04 -16.36
CA LEU A 5 -2.79 -11.21 -15.19
C LEU A 5 -4.23 -11.41 -14.68
N LEU A 6 -5.20 -11.54 -15.59
CA LEU A 6 -6.60 -11.81 -15.24
C LEU A 6 -6.77 -13.20 -14.59
N ILE A 7 -6.05 -14.21 -15.09
CA ILE A 7 -6.09 -15.58 -14.54
C ILE A 7 -5.51 -15.61 -13.12
N ILE A 8 -4.40 -14.90 -12.88
CA ILE A 8 -3.80 -14.75 -11.55
C ILE A 8 -4.77 -14.05 -10.58
N TYR A 9 -5.45 -13.00 -11.04
CA TYR A 9 -6.44 -12.27 -10.24
C TYR A 9 -7.63 -13.16 -9.84
N TRP A 10 -8.15 -13.98 -10.77
CA TRP A 10 -9.24 -14.91 -10.51
C TRP A 10 -8.86 -16.06 -9.58
N ILE A 11 -7.63 -16.58 -9.70
CA ILE A 11 -7.09 -17.62 -8.79
C ILE A 11 -6.93 -17.07 -7.36
N ALA A 12 -6.47 -15.83 -7.21
CA ALA A 12 -6.36 -15.18 -5.91
C ALA A 12 -7.73 -15.02 -5.21
N LEU A 13 -8.79 -14.67 -5.96
CA LEU A 13 -10.15 -14.56 -5.43
C LEU A 13 -10.73 -15.92 -5.00
N LEU A 14 -10.47 -16.98 -5.75
CA LEU A 14 -10.93 -18.34 -5.41
C LEU A 14 -10.26 -18.90 -4.16
N LEU A 15 -8.98 -18.56 -3.93
CA LEU A 15 -8.26 -18.94 -2.71
C LEU A 15 -8.78 -18.22 -1.46
N ILE A 16 -9.26 -16.98 -1.61
CA ILE A 16 -9.89 -16.20 -0.52
C ILE A 16 -11.27 -16.76 -0.18
N GLN A 17 -12.07 -17.19 -1.17
CA GLN A 17 -13.41 -17.74 -0.94
C GLN A 17 -13.41 -19.14 -0.30
N LYS A 18 -12.33 -19.91 -0.46
CA LYS A 18 -12.27 -21.29 0.04
C LYS A 18 -12.13 -21.43 1.57
N GLY A 19 -12.06 -20.31 2.30
CA GLY A 19 -12.12 -20.32 3.78
C GLY A 19 -10.92 -20.94 4.50
N ILE A 20 -9.81 -21.19 3.80
CA ILE A 20 -8.59 -21.81 4.37
C ILE A 20 -7.76 -20.78 5.17
N MET A 21 -8.06 -19.48 5.03
CA MET A 21 -7.31 -18.41 5.69
C MET A 21 -7.95 -18.03 7.02
N ASP A 22 -7.37 -18.54 8.11
CA ASP A 22 -7.54 -17.94 9.44
C ASP A 22 -7.21 -16.43 9.40
N ASN A 23 -7.81 -15.64 10.29
CA ASN A 23 -7.59 -14.18 10.39
C ASN A 23 -6.10 -13.84 10.49
N TYR A 24 -5.30 -14.75 11.08
CA TYR A 24 -3.86 -14.67 11.13
C TYR A 24 -3.20 -14.69 9.74
N THR A 25 -3.51 -15.70 8.92
CA THR A 25 -2.99 -15.84 7.56
C THR A 25 -3.42 -14.67 6.68
N LEU A 26 -4.65 -14.19 6.85
CA LEU A 26 -5.18 -13.04 6.11
C LEU A 26 -4.44 -11.74 6.44
N ARG A 27 -4.06 -11.54 7.70
CA ARG A 27 -3.20 -10.42 8.09
C ARG A 27 -1.80 -10.53 7.49
N ILE A 28 -1.20 -11.72 7.48
CA ILE A 28 0.12 -11.95 6.89
C ILE A 28 0.10 -11.66 5.39
N VAL A 29 -0.88 -12.19 4.65
CA VAL A 29 -0.99 -11.98 3.19
C VAL A 29 -1.15 -10.49 2.87
N LYS A 30 -1.97 -9.75 3.63
CA LYS A 30 -2.08 -8.29 3.48
C LYS A 30 -0.74 -7.60 3.70
N GLN A 31 0.00 -7.97 4.75
CA GLN A 31 1.31 -7.39 5.05
C GLN A 31 2.34 -7.67 3.95
N ILE A 32 2.35 -8.90 3.42
CA ILE A 32 3.23 -9.27 2.30
C ILE A 32 2.88 -8.44 1.06
N GLY A 33 1.59 -8.28 0.74
CA GLY A 33 1.14 -7.45 -0.39
C GLY A 33 1.59 -5.99 -0.26
N ILE A 34 1.46 -5.41 0.94
CA ILE A 34 1.91 -4.05 1.23
C ILE A 34 3.44 -3.92 1.03
N PHE A 35 4.23 -4.84 1.58
CA PHE A 35 5.69 -4.82 1.41
C PHE A 35 6.14 -5.09 -0.02
N MET A 36 5.40 -5.92 -0.79
CA MET A 36 5.68 -6.09 -2.21
C MET A 36 5.53 -4.78 -2.99
N ILE A 37 4.43 -4.03 -2.76
CA ILE A 37 4.21 -2.73 -3.41
C ILE A 37 5.32 -1.74 -3.02
N ALA A 38 5.68 -1.70 -1.74
CA ALA A 38 6.77 -0.84 -1.25
C ALA A 38 8.14 -1.22 -1.85
N ALA A 39 8.44 -2.52 -1.94
CA ALA A 39 9.68 -3.01 -2.54
C ALA A 39 9.76 -2.72 -4.04
N LEU A 40 8.65 -2.83 -4.77
CA LEU A 40 8.55 -2.45 -6.18
C LEU A 40 8.75 -0.94 -6.37
N GLY A 41 8.15 -0.11 -5.52
CA GLY A 41 8.34 1.35 -5.54
C GLY A 41 9.80 1.73 -5.27
N LEU A 42 10.42 1.10 -4.27
CA LEU A 42 11.84 1.29 -3.96
C LEU A 42 12.73 0.79 -5.10
N ASN A 43 12.41 -0.36 -5.72
CA ASN A 43 13.15 -0.89 -6.86
C ASN A 43 13.05 0.04 -8.09
N LEU A 44 11.92 0.74 -8.27
CA LEU A 44 11.78 1.72 -9.33
C LEU A 44 12.72 2.91 -9.12
N ILE A 45 12.80 3.44 -7.91
CA ILE A 45 13.68 4.59 -7.62
C ILE A 45 15.13 4.13 -7.64
N LEU A 46 15.46 3.10 -6.85
CA LEU A 46 16.83 2.62 -6.72
C LEU A 46 17.37 2.01 -8.01
N GLY A 47 16.55 1.27 -8.75
CA GLY A 47 16.94 0.58 -9.97
C GLY A 47 17.10 1.51 -11.17
N PHE A 48 16.29 2.57 -11.29
CA PHE A 48 16.37 3.50 -12.42
C PHE A 48 17.21 4.74 -12.14
N THR A 49 17.23 5.26 -10.91
CA THR A 49 17.99 6.48 -10.58
C THR A 49 19.23 6.21 -9.71
N GLY A 50 19.38 5.01 -9.16
CA GLY A 50 20.52 4.66 -8.29
C GLY A 50 20.49 5.32 -6.90
N GLN A 51 19.42 6.05 -6.56
CA GLN A 51 19.33 6.80 -5.32
C GLN A 51 18.64 6.00 -4.21
N LEU A 52 19.34 5.79 -3.09
CA LEU A 52 18.75 5.22 -1.88
C LEU A 52 17.89 6.28 -1.17
N THR A 53 16.57 6.07 -1.15
CA THR A 53 15.63 6.93 -0.45
C THR A 53 15.20 6.33 0.89
N MET A 54 15.63 6.93 1.99
CA MET A 54 15.17 6.56 3.35
C MET A 54 13.76 7.08 3.66
N GLY A 55 13.25 8.02 2.86
CA GLY A 55 11.92 8.62 3.05
C GLY A 55 10.75 7.69 2.70
N HIS A 56 10.99 6.59 1.99
CA HIS A 56 9.94 5.68 1.52
C HIS A 56 9.11 5.10 2.69
N ALA A 57 9.77 4.68 3.77
CA ALA A 57 9.11 4.16 4.97
C ALA A 57 8.35 5.25 5.75
N ALA A 58 8.84 6.49 5.74
CA ALA A 58 8.21 7.63 6.42
C ALA A 58 6.88 7.99 5.74
N PHE A 59 6.87 8.17 4.41
CA PHE A 59 5.66 8.50 3.66
C PHE A 59 4.64 7.35 3.64
N MET A 60 5.12 6.10 3.59
CA MET A 60 4.28 4.91 3.73
C MET A 60 3.56 4.90 5.08
N SER A 61 4.27 5.19 6.18
CA SER A 61 3.69 5.20 7.53
C SER A 61 2.66 6.31 7.71
N ILE A 62 2.94 7.52 7.20
CA ILE A 62 2.00 8.66 7.26
C ILE A 62 0.69 8.33 6.52
N GLY A 63 0.77 7.78 5.31
CA GLY A 63 -0.41 7.42 4.53
C GLY A 63 -1.21 6.27 5.15
N ALA A 64 -0.53 5.23 5.66
CA ALA A 64 -1.17 4.09 6.31
C ALA A 64 -1.88 4.50 7.60
N TYR A 65 -1.23 5.30 8.44
CA TYR A 65 -1.81 5.80 9.69
C TYR A 65 -3.00 6.73 9.43
N GLY A 66 -2.89 7.65 8.46
CA GLY A 66 -4.00 8.52 8.05
C GLY A 66 -5.21 7.72 7.56
N SER A 67 -4.99 6.69 6.75
CA SER A 67 -6.05 5.80 6.27
C SER A 67 -6.70 5.01 7.41
N ALA A 68 -5.90 4.55 8.38
CA ALA A 68 -6.39 3.81 9.55
C ALA A 68 -7.26 4.67 10.47
N VAL A 69 -6.82 5.89 10.78
CA VAL A 69 -7.58 6.86 11.59
C VAL A 69 -8.92 7.20 10.94
N MET A 70 -8.94 7.43 9.62
CA MET A 70 -10.18 7.75 8.90
C MET A 70 -11.16 6.57 8.88
N THR A 71 -10.64 5.34 8.78
CA THR A 71 -11.48 4.14 8.79
C THR A 71 -12.02 3.83 10.19
N GLN A 72 -11.20 3.96 11.23
CA GLN A 72 -11.58 3.62 12.61
C GLN A 72 -12.45 4.68 13.29
N ASN A 73 -12.11 5.97 13.13
CA ASN A 73 -12.79 7.04 13.87
C ASN A 73 -13.98 7.63 13.11
N PHE A 74 -13.90 7.72 11.78
CA PHE A 74 -14.92 8.37 10.96
C PHE A 74 -15.86 7.38 10.23
N ASN A 75 -15.67 6.06 10.40
CA ASN A 75 -16.46 5.00 9.74
C ASN A 75 -16.62 5.20 8.22
N MET A 76 -15.66 5.88 7.58
CA MET A 76 -15.70 6.14 6.15
C MET A 76 -15.42 4.85 5.36
N PRO A 77 -15.98 4.71 4.14
CA PRO A 77 -15.69 3.56 3.30
C PRO A 77 -14.19 3.47 3.00
N PHE A 78 -13.65 2.24 3.00
CA PHE A 78 -12.21 1.97 2.86
C PHE A 78 -11.55 2.68 1.67
N ALA A 79 -12.25 2.79 0.53
CA ALA A 79 -11.74 3.46 -0.65
C ALA A 79 -11.51 4.97 -0.41
N VAL A 80 -12.43 5.62 0.30
CA VAL A 80 -12.33 7.06 0.60
C VAL A 80 -11.24 7.31 1.64
N SER A 81 -11.16 6.48 2.68
CA SER A 81 -10.10 6.62 3.69
C SER A 81 -8.71 6.38 3.12
N LEU A 82 -8.57 5.46 2.14
CA LEU A 82 -7.31 5.25 1.43
C LEU A 82 -6.90 6.48 0.60
N VAL A 83 -7.82 7.10 -0.14
CA VAL A 83 -7.55 8.32 -0.91
C VAL A 83 -7.19 9.49 0.01
N MET A 84 -7.89 9.63 1.14
CA MET A 84 -7.56 10.67 2.11
C MET A 84 -6.17 10.47 2.72
N GLY A 85 -5.79 9.22 3.01
CA GLY A 85 -4.44 8.89 3.48
C GLY A 85 -3.34 9.17 2.45
N THR A 86 -3.59 8.90 1.16
CA THR A 86 -2.63 9.25 0.10
C THR A 86 -2.48 10.75 -0.08
N VAL A 87 -3.58 11.51 -0.02
CA VAL A 87 -3.55 12.98 -0.08
C VAL A 87 -2.75 13.55 1.10
N LEU A 88 -2.96 13.04 2.32
CA LEU A 88 -2.19 13.45 3.50
C LEU A 88 -0.69 13.17 3.32
N SER A 89 -0.34 12.00 2.81
CA SER A 89 1.04 11.63 2.48
C SER A 89 1.65 12.58 1.45
N CYS A 90 0.93 12.91 0.37
CA CYS A 90 1.38 13.84 -0.65
C CYS A 90 1.62 15.26 -0.11
N ILE A 91 0.73 15.76 0.75
CA ILE A 91 0.90 17.07 1.38
C ILE A 91 2.17 17.10 2.22
N MET A 92 2.39 16.06 3.04
CA MET A 92 3.59 15.98 3.88
C MET A 92 4.86 15.80 3.06
N ALA A 93 4.82 15.01 1.99
CA ALA A 93 5.93 14.87 1.06
C ALA A 93 6.26 16.20 0.36
N ALA A 94 5.26 16.97 -0.05
CA ALA A 94 5.46 18.29 -0.65
C ALA A 94 6.06 19.30 0.33
N LEU A 95 5.57 19.34 1.58
CA LEU A 95 6.09 20.24 2.62
C LEU A 95 7.54 19.92 2.99
N ILE A 96 7.90 18.64 3.08
CA ILE A 96 9.26 18.19 3.40
C ILE A 96 10.19 18.30 2.19
N GLY A 97 9.64 18.17 0.97
CA GLY A 97 10.39 18.25 -0.29
C GLY A 97 10.68 19.67 -0.78
N TYR A 98 9.86 20.66 -0.42
CA TYR A 98 10.06 22.05 -0.84
C TYR A 98 11.41 22.71 -0.42
N PRO A 99 12.00 22.37 0.75
CA PRO A 99 13.30 22.92 1.15
C PRO A 99 14.55 22.12 0.70
N ILE A 100 14.41 21.04 -0.07
CA ILE A 100 15.54 20.20 -0.56
C ILE A 100 15.67 20.24 -2.08
#